data_AF-A0A847JWN8-F1
#
_entry.id   AF-A0A847JWN8-F1
#
_cell.length_a   1.000
_cell.length_b   1.000
_cell.length_c   1.000
_cell.angle_alpha   90.00
_cell.angle_beta   90.00
_cell.angle_gamma   90.00
#
_symmetry.space_group_name_H-M   'P 1'
#
loop_
_entity.id
_entity.type
_entity.pdbx_description
1 polymer ?
#
loop_
_entity_poly.entity_id
_entity_poly.type
_entity_poly.pdbx_seq_one_letter_code
_entity_poly.pdbx_strand_id
1 'polypeptide(L)' 'MLKRTAIWPILMCTACLLVGGCARKEEPKQKTPDQIRAEIQKVESDPKMPANAKGMVLGLLHRELQQAEKRAQDRR' A
#
# COMPACT_ATOMS: atom_id res chain seq x y z
N MET A 1 59.26 11.02 -20.45
CA MET A 1 58.10 10.88 -21.37
C MET A 1 56.92 10.32 -20.59
N LEU A 2 56.07 11.19 -20.05
CA LEU A 2 54.89 10.82 -19.26
C LEU A 2 53.77 10.34 -20.19
N LYS A 3 53.44 9.04 -20.12
CA LYS A 3 52.27 8.46 -20.79
C LYS A 3 51.02 8.65 -19.91
N ARG A 4 50.16 9.56 -20.37
CA ARG A 4 48.69 9.45 -20.46
C ARG A 4 47.91 9.20 -19.16
N THR A 5 47.56 10.32 -18.55
CA THR A 5 46.17 10.76 -18.23
C THR A 5 45.19 9.69 -17.76
N ALA A 6 44.94 9.74 -16.45
CA ALA A 6 43.79 9.16 -15.76
C ALA A 6 42.47 9.68 -16.37
N ILE A 7 41.77 8.80 -17.09
CA ILE A 7 40.35 9.00 -17.44
C ILE A 7 39.54 8.36 -16.32
N TRP A 8 39.08 9.27 -15.47
CA TRP A 8 38.21 9.05 -14.32
C TRP A 8 36.86 8.42 -14.72
N PRO A 9 36.18 7.74 -13.79
CA PRO A 9 35.29 6.59 -14.02
C PRO A 9 33.84 6.97 -14.39
N ILE A 10 33.64 7.85 -15.38
CA ILE A 10 32.32 8.41 -15.69
C ILE A 10 31.44 7.46 -16.54
N LEU A 11 31.98 6.34 -17.03
CA LEU A 11 31.31 5.46 -17.98
C LEU A 11 30.71 4.18 -17.36
N MET A 12 30.20 4.25 -16.12
CA MET A 12 29.55 3.12 -15.42
C MET A 12 28.24 3.46 -14.69
N CYS A 13 27.47 4.47 -15.15
CA CYS A 13 26.18 4.79 -14.51
C CYS A 13 24.95 4.86 -15.45
N THR A 14 25.11 4.66 -16.75
CA THR A 14 24.00 4.78 -17.72
C THR A 14 23.45 3.43 -18.20
N ALA A 15 23.57 2.36 -17.40
CA ALA A 15 22.94 1.07 -17.70
C ALA A 15 21.84 0.66 -16.69
N CYS A 16 21.71 1.35 -15.55
CA CYS A 16 20.72 1.00 -14.52
C CYS A 16 19.37 1.73 -14.64
N LEU A 17 19.22 2.67 -15.57
CA LEU A 17 17.99 3.50 -15.68
C LEU A 17 16.92 2.94 -16.64
N LEU A 18 17.15 1.79 -17.28
CA LEU A 18 16.20 1.22 -18.27
C LEU A 18 15.68 -0.18 -17.91
N VAL A 19 15.93 -0.67 -16.69
CA VAL A 19 15.27 -1.87 -16.12
C VAL A 19 14.24 -1.49 -15.05
N GLY A 20 14.01 -0.19 -14.85
CA GLY A 20 12.88 0.34 -14.08
C GLY A 20 11.60 0.32 -14.90
N GLY A 21 11.26 -0.81 -15.53
CA GLY A 21 9.87 -1.07 -15.88
C GLY A 21 9.10 -0.85 -14.60
N CYS A 22 8.29 0.21 -14.59
CA CYS A 22 7.35 0.50 -13.53
C CYS A 22 6.51 -0.77 -13.37
N ALA A 23 6.91 -1.65 -12.46
CA ALA A 23 5.99 -2.49 -11.74
C ALA A 23 5.05 -1.45 -11.14
N ARG A 24 4.00 -1.14 -11.89
CA ARG A 24 2.84 -0.40 -11.47
C ARG A 24 2.37 -1.23 -10.31
N LYS A 25 2.90 -0.92 -9.13
CA LYS A 25 2.34 -1.35 -7.88
C LYS A 25 0.94 -0.80 -8.01
N GLU A 26 0.00 -1.68 -8.37
CA GLU A 26 -1.35 -1.54 -7.89
C GLU A 26 -1.16 -1.46 -6.39
N GLU A 27 -0.93 -0.23 -5.91
CA GLU A 27 -1.05 0.09 -4.50
C GLU A 27 -2.42 -0.46 -4.15
N PRO A 28 -2.51 -1.44 -3.23
CA PRO A 28 -3.80 -1.83 -2.72
C PRO A 28 -4.37 -0.54 -2.17
N LYS A 29 -5.37 0.04 -2.85
CA LYS A 29 -6.00 1.31 -2.49
C LYS A 29 -6.30 1.20 -1.00
N GLN A 30 -5.43 1.82 -0.20
CA GLN A 30 -5.45 1.62 1.22
C GLN A 30 -6.76 2.27 1.66
N LYS A 31 -7.75 1.45 2.01
CA LYS A 31 -9.08 1.95 2.34
C LYS A 31 -8.91 2.94 3.49
N THR A 32 -9.38 4.16 3.30
CA THR A 32 -9.36 5.15 4.37
C THR A 32 -10.27 4.68 5.51
N PRO A 33 -10.05 5.14 6.75
CA PRO A 33 -10.92 4.79 7.88
C PRO A 33 -12.41 4.99 7.56
N ASP A 34 -12.74 6.05 6.82
CA ASP A 34 -14.12 6.35 6.41
C ASP A 34 -14.69 5.36 5.39
N GLN A 35 -13.87 4.83 4.48
CA GLN A 35 -14.29 3.78 3.56
C GLN A 35 -14.59 2.48 4.31
N ILE A 36 -13.76 2.13 5.30
CA ILE A 36 -13.96 0.93 6.12
C ILE A 36 -15.24 1.08 6.96
N ARG A 37 -15.48 2.26 7.55
CA ARG A 37 -16.75 2.58 8.24
C ARG A 37 -17.97 2.44 7.33
N ALA A 38 -17.90 2.92 6.09
CA ALA A 38 -19.00 2.77 5.13
C ALA A 38 -19.25 1.30 4.76
N GLU A 39 -18.20 0.47 4.69
CA GLU A 39 -18.33 -0.97 4.42
C GLU A 39 -18.91 -1.73 5.60
N ILE A 40 -18.55 -1.37 6.84
CA ILE A 40 -19.18 -1.87 8.06
C ILE A 40 -20.69 -1.62 8.00
N GLN A 41 -21.12 -0.39 7.71
CA GLN A 41 -22.55 -0.07 7.61
C GLN A 41 -23.26 -0.89 6.51
N LYS A 42 -22.61 -1.09 5.36
CA LYS A 42 -23.18 -1.92 4.28
C LYS A 42 -23.41 -3.34 4.77
N VAL A 43 -22.42 -3.95 5.42
CA VAL A 43 -22.51 -5.31 5.97
C VAL A 43 -23.54 -5.39 7.09
N GLU A 44 -23.62 -4.39 7.96
CA GLU A 44 -24.65 -4.28 9.01
C GLU A 44 -26.07 -4.17 8.44
N SER A 45 -26.23 -3.45 7.33
CA SER A 45 -27.53 -3.27 6.67
C SER A 45 -27.92 -4.42 5.75
N ASP A 46 -26.99 -5.33 5.39
CA ASP A 46 -27.26 -6.42 4.46
C ASP A 46 -28.17 -7.48 5.11
N PRO A 47 -29.43 -7.62 4.65
CA PRO A 47 -30.36 -8.61 5.20
C PRO A 47 -30.13 -10.01 4.63
N LYS A 48 -29.33 -10.16 3.57
CA LYS A 48 -29.06 -11.43 2.90
C LYS A 48 -27.82 -12.12 3.48
N MET A 49 -27.02 -11.41 4.26
CA MET A 49 -25.81 -11.97 4.85
C MET A 49 -26.14 -12.82 6.09
N PRO A 50 -25.71 -14.10 6.14
CA PRO A 50 -25.98 -14.94 7.30
C PRO A 50 -25.19 -14.46 8.52
N ALA A 51 -25.80 -14.56 9.71
CA ALA A 51 -25.29 -13.92 10.94
C ALA A 51 -23.86 -14.34 11.31
N ASN A 52 -23.49 -15.60 11.04
CA ASN A 52 -22.14 -16.12 11.25
C ASN A 52 -21.11 -15.44 10.34
N ALA A 53 -21.39 -15.31 9.04
CA ALA A 53 -20.52 -14.61 8.10
C ALA A 53 -20.45 -13.12 8.42
N LYS A 54 -21.60 -12.52 8.76
CA LYS A 54 -21.71 -11.12 9.15
C LYS A 54 -20.81 -10.78 10.33
N GLY A 55 -20.84 -11.58 11.40
CA GLY A 55 -19.96 -11.39 12.56
C GLY A 55 -18.48 -11.47 12.21
N MET A 56 -18.08 -12.44 11.37
CA MET A 56 -16.69 -12.55 10.91
C MET A 56 -16.25 -11.35 10.07
N VAL A 57 -17.06 -10.94 9.11
CA VAL A 57 -16.75 -9.81 8.21
C VAL A 57 -16.68 -8.51 9.00
N LEU A 58 -17.63 -8.25 9.90
CA LEU A 58 -17.61 -7.07 10.77
C LEU A 58 -16.38 -7.05 11.68
N GLY A 59 -16.01 -8.20 12.26
CA GLY A 59 -14.81 -8.33 13.08
C GLY A 59 -13.52 -8.03 12.32
N LEU A 60 -13.41 -8.50 11.06
CA LEU A 60 -12.28 -8.18 10.19
C LEU A 60 -12.22 -6.70 9.84
N LEU A 61 -13.34 -6.09 9.43
CA LEU A 61 -13.42 -4.67 9.09
C LEU A 61 -13.13 -3.78 10.30
N HIS A 62 -13.58 -4.14 11.50
CA HIS A 62 -13.22 -3.41 12.73
C HIS A 62 -11.72 -3.47 13.02
N ARG A 63 -11.08 -4.64 12.84
CA ARG A 63 -9.61 -4.75 12.97
C ARG A 63 -8.89 -3.89 11.94
N GLU A 64 -9.34 -3.88 10.69
CA GLU A 64 -8.76 -3.02 9.66
C GLU A 64 -8.92 -1.53 9.99
N LEU A 65 -10.09 -1.14 10.50
CA LEU A 65 -10.37 0.24 10.93
C LEU A 65 -9.39 0.66 12.04
N GLN A 66 -9.24 -0.15 13.09
CA GLN A 66 -8.31 0.14 14.18
C GLN A 66 -6.85 0.22 13.72
N GLN A 67 -6.44 -0.64 12.78
CA GLN A 67 -5.09 -0.57 12.22
C GLN A 67 -4.88 0.70 11.39
N ALA A 68 -5.88 1.10 10.60
CA ALA A 68 -5.83 2.32 9.81
C ALA A 68 -5.78 3.58 10.69
N GLU A 69 -6.59 3.63 11.74
CA GLU A 69 -6.60 4.72 12.72
C GLU A 69 -5.28 4.81 13.49
N LYS A 70 -4.74 3.69 13.95
CA LYS A 70 -3.43 3.65 14.63
C LYS A 70 -2.29 4.16 13.73
N ARG A 71 -2.25 3.72 12.46
CA ARG A 71 -1.26 4.21 11.49
C ARG A 71 -1.38 5.71 11.20
N ALA A 72 -2.60 6.24 11.20
CA ALA A 72 -2.83 7.67 11.02
C ALA A 72 -2.40 8.48 12.26
N GLN A 73 -2.52 7.89 13.46
CA GLN A 73 -2.12 8.50 14.71
C GLN A 73 -0.59 8.48 14.92
N ASP A 74 0.09 7.38 14.54
CA ASP A 74 1.57 7.28 14.59
C ASP A 74 2.29 8.26 13.62
N ARG A 75 1.56 8.83 12.65
CA ARG A 75 2.09 9.85 11.72
C ARG A 75 1.89 11.30 12.17
N ARG A 76 1.15 11.54 13.25
CA ARG A 76 1.00 12.88 13.85
C ARG A 76 1.97 13.08 15.00
#